data_AF-A0A257WPJ3-F1
#
_entry.id   AF-A0A257WPJ3-F1
#
_cell.length_a   1.000
_cell.length_b   1.000
_cell.length_c   1.000
_cell.angle_alpha   90.00
_cell.angle_beta   90.00
_cell.angle_gamma   90.00
#
_symmetry.space_group_name_H-M   'P 1'
#
loop_
_entity.id
_entity.type
_entity.pdbx_description
1 polymer ?
#
loop_
_entity_poly.entity_id
_entity_poly.type
_entity_poly.pdbx_seq_one_letter_code
_entity_poly.pdbx_strand_id
1 'polypeptide(L)'
;MYGDKDAARGVEGTFMWLMEEVGELAAALRDGSPHEELAKEFADVLAWLTTIANVAGVDLDAAIRLKYGNGCPGCGQYECRCDPTDKP
;
A
#
# COMPACT_ATOMS: atom_id res chain seq x y z
N MET A 1 10.57 -8.35 8.56
CA MET A 1 9.16 -7.99 8.85
C MET A 1 8.34 -9.26 8.65
N TYR A 2 7.76 -9.77 9.74
CA TYR A 2 6.87 -10.95 9.93
C TYR A 2 7.11 -12.31 9.20
N GLY A 3 8.12 -12.46 8.33
CA GLY A 3 8.88 -13.70 8.05
C GLY A 3 8.07 -15.01 7.91
N ASP A 4 8.55 -16.08 8.55
CA ASP A 4 8.01 -17.45 8.40
C ASP A 4 6.54 -17.61 8.83
N LYS A 5 6.02 -16.71 9.68
CA LYS A 5 4.64 -16.75 10.16
C LYS A 5 3.65 -16.34 9.07
N ASP A 6 4.02 -15.39 8.20
CA ASP A 6 3.15 -14.95 7.11
C ASP A 6 3.19 -15.92 5.93
N ALA A 7 4.37 -16.49 5.65
CA ALA A 7 4.52 -17.52 4.63
C ALA A 7 3.60 -18.73 4.90
N ALA A 8 3.39 -19.08 6.16
CA ALA A 8 2.48 -20.15 6.57
C ALA A 8 0.98 -19.81 6.35
N ARG A 9 0.60 -18.53 6.32
CA ARG A 9 -0.77 -18.07 6.04
C ARG A 9 -1.09 -18.02 4.54
N GLY A 10 -0.07 -17.90 3.71
CA GLY A 10 -0.22 -17.74 2.26
C GLY A 10 -0.88 -16.41 1.87
N VAL A 11 -0.98 -16.19 0.55
CA VAL A 11 -1.50 -14.93 -0.01
C VAL A 11 -2.91 -14.60 0.49
N GLU A 12 -3.80 -15.59 0.55
CA GLU A 12 -5.20 -15.38 0.96
C GLU A 12 -5.29 -14.91 2.42
N GLY A 13 -4.55 -15.55 3.33
CA GLY A 13 -4.53 -15.19 4.74
C GLY A 13 -3.94 -13.80 4.98
N THR A 14 -2.85 -13.47 4.30
CA THR A 14 -2.22 -12.14 4.38
C THR A 14 -3.09 -11.05 3.75
N PHE A 15 -3.83 -11.36 2.68
CA PHE A 15 -4.78 -10.42 2.07
C PHE A 15 -5.89 -10.01 3.05
N MET A 16 -6.39 -10.95 3.85
CA MET A 16 -7.41 -10.63 4.86
C MET A 16 -6.90 -9.65 5.91
N TRP A 17 -5.65 -9.80 6.37
CA TRP A 17 -5.02 -8.83 7.28
C TRP A 17 -4.88 -7.46 6.61
N LEU A 18 -4.35 -7.39 5.39
CA LEU A 18 -4.27 -6.12 4.66
C LEU A 18 -5.64 -5.43 4.58
N MET A 19 -6.71 -6.18 4.33
CA MET A 19 -8.06 -5.61 4.25
C MET A 19 -8.61 -5.14 5.60
N GLU A 20 -8.22 -5.76 6.71
CA GLU A 20 -8.53 -5.31 8.07
C GLU A 20 -7.95 -3.92 8.32
N GLU A 21 -6.65 -3.74 8.07
CA GLU A 21 -5.94 -2.46 8.26
C GLU A 21 -6.46 -1.35 7.33
N VAL A 22 -6.85 -1.70 6.10
CA VAL A 22 -7.53 -0.76 5.20
C VAL A 22 -8.88 -0.32 5.79
N GLY A 23 -9.58 -1.22 6.48
CA GLY A 23 -10.81 -0.92 7.20
C GLY A 23 -10.60 0.02 8.38
N GLU A 24 -9.55 -0.21 9.17
CA GLU A 24 -9.17 0.65 10.31
C GLU A 24 -8.76 2.05 9.83
N LEU A 25 -7.92 2.14 8.80
CA LEU A 25 -7.59 3.40 8.14
C LEU A 25 -8.84 4.14 7.63
N ALA A 26 -9.77 3.43 6.99
CA ALA A 26 -11.00 4.03 6.50
C ALA A 26 -11.88 4.57 7.64
N ALA A 27 -11.93 3.88 8.78
CA ALA A 27 -12.62 4.36 9.97
C ALA A 27 -11.94 5.61 10.54
N ALA A 28 -10.62 5.60 10.71
CA ALA A 28 -9.87 6.74 11.23
C ALA A 28 -10.02 8.00 10.37
N LEU A 29 -10.02 7.84 9.04
CA LEU A 29 -10.27 8.93 8.09
C LEU A 29 -11.69 9.49 8.20
N ARG A 30 -12.69 8.62 8.31
CA ARG A 30 -14.10 9.03 8.38
C ARG A 30 -14.41 9.75 9.70
N ASP A 31 -13.86 9.25 10.79
CA ASP A 31 -14.20 9.69 12.14
C ASP A 31 -13.35 10.91 12.57
N GLY A 32 -12.37 11.31 11.75
CA GLY A 32 -11.51 12.47 12.02
C GLY A 32 -10.56 12.22 13.19
N SER A 33 -10.02 11.00 13.29
CA SER A 33 -9.14 10.59 14.37
C SER A 33 -7.92 11.51 14.53
N PRO A 34 -7.34 11.60 15.75
CA PRO A 34 -6.12 12.35 15.99
C PRO A 34 -5.01 11.94 15.01
N HIS A 35 -4.18 12.90 14.63
CA HIS A 35 -3.11 12.70 13.64
C HIS A 35 -2.19 11.51 13.96
N GLU A 36 -1.88 11.29 15.24
CA GLU A 36 -1.04 10.18 15.67
C GLU A 36 -1.68 8.80 15.40
N GLU A 37 -2.97 8.65 15.65
CA GLU A 37 -3.69 7.40 15.34
C GLU A 37 -3.79 7.23 13.83
N LEU A 38 -4.18 8.29 13.10
CA LEU A 38 -4.23 8.23 11.64
C LEU A 38 -2.89 7.82 11.01
N ALA A 39 -1.77 8.33 11.55
CA ALA A 39 -0.43 7.98 11.08
C ALA A 39 -0.08 6.51 11.32
N LYS A 40 -0.57 5.89 12.40
CA LYS A 40 -0.38 4.44 12.66
C LYS A 40 -1.11 3.61 11.62
N GLU A 41 -2.38 3.92 11.35
CA GLU A 41 -3.17 3.19 10.36
C GLU A 41 -2.53 3.23 8.96
N PHE A 42 -1.96 4.38 8.56
CA PHE A 42 -1.17 4.47 7.32
C PHE A 42 0.08 3.57 7.33
N ALA A 43 0.78 3.50 8.47
CA ALA A 43 1.95 2.65 8.61
C ALA A 43 1.58 1.17 8.57
N ASP A 44 0.46 0.78 9.18
CA ASP A 44 0.01 -0.61 9.21
C ASP A 44 -0.44 -1.09 7.82
N VAL A 45 -1.19 -0.27 7.07
CA VAL A 45 -1.49 -0.56 5.65
C VAL A 45 -0.22 -0.74 4.82
N LEU A 46 0.79 0.13 5.00
CA LEU A 46 2.06 0.00 4.28
C LEU A 46 2.82 -1.28 4.67
N ALA A 47 2.83 -1.62 5.96
CA ALA A 47 3.47 -2.82 6.47
C ALA A 47 2.85 -4.08 5.84
N TRP A 48 1.53 -4.19 5.85
CA TRP A 48 0.83 -5.36 5.30
C TRP A 48 0.85 -5.43 3.78
N LEU A 49 0.86 -4.29 3.07
CA LEU A 49 1.11 -4.24 1.63
C LEU A 49 2.50 -4.82 1.30
N THR A 50 3.50 -4.44 2.07
CA THR A 50 4.87 -4.95 1.90
C THR A 50 4.94 -6.45 2.23
N THR A 51 4.24 -6.89 3.28
CA THR A 51 4.15 -8.29 3.66
C THR A 51 3.53 -9.15 2.56
N ILE A 52 2.38 -8.76 2.00
CA ILE A 52 1.74 -9.55 0.94
C ILE A 52 2.57 -9.56 -0.36
N ALA A 53 3.27 -8.48 -0.67
CA ALA A 53 4.20 -8.45 -1.81
C ALA A 53 5.32 -9.49 -1.64
N ASN A 54 5.91 -9.59 -0.44
CA ASN A 54 6.92 -10.61 -0.13
C ASN A 54 6.35 -12.04 -0.26
N VAL A 55 5.16 -12.29 0.29
CA VAL A 55 4.49 -13.61 0.20
C VAL A 55 4.16 -13.98 -1.25
N ALA A 56 3.82 -13.00 -2.09
CA ALA A 56 3.54 -13.18 -3.51
C ALA A 56 4.81 -13.26 -4.39
N GLY A 57 6.02 -13.09 -3.82
CA GLY A 57 7.27 -13.08 -4.56
C GLY A 57 7.46 -11.84 -5.44
N VAL A 58 6.84 -10.71 -5.07
CA VAL A 58 6.92 -9.43 -5.77
C VAL A 58 7.94 -8.52 -5.10
N ASP A 59 8.96 -8.11 -5.84
CA ASP A 59 9.84 -7.01 -5.44
C ASP A 59 9.08 -5.67 -5.62
N LEU A 60 8.58 -5.15 -4.50
CA LEU A 60 7.75 -3.94 -4.50
C LEU A 60 8.54 -2.69 -4.89
N ASP A 61 9.83 -2.58 -4.54
CA ASP A 61 10.68 -1.45 -4.93
C ASP A 61 10.92 -1.45 -6.45
N ALA A 62 11.26 -2.62 -7.02
CA ALA A 62 11.40 -2.78 -8.46
C ALA A 62 10.10 -2.47 -9.21
N ALA A 63 8.95 -2.94 -8.69
CA ALA A 63 7.64 -2.68 -9.29
C ALA A 63 7.29 -1.18 -9.30
N ILE A 64 7.56 -0.47 -8.20
CA ILE A 64 7.35 0.98 -8.09
C ILE A 64 8.26 1.73 -9.05
N ARG A 65 9.57 1.39 -9.10
CA ARG A 65 10.51 2.03 -10.02
C ARG A 65 10.14 1.82 -11.48
N LEU A 66 9.71 0.61 -11.84
CA LEU A 66 9.29 0.31 -13.20
C LEU A 66 8.08 1.15 -13.62
N LYS A 67 7.10 1.30 -12.72
CA LYS A 67 5.86 2.02 -13.02
C LYS A 67 6.02 3.53 -12.93
N TYR A 68 6.69 4.05 -11.91
CA TYR A 68 6.70 5.47 -11.54
C TYR A 68 8.11 6.11 -11.56
N GLY A 69 9.17 5.36 -11.81
CA GLY A 69 10.56 5.85 -11.74
C GLY A 69 10.95 6.84 -12.84
N ASN A 70 10.20 6.87 -13.95
CA ASN A 70 10.43 7.75 -15.09
C ASN A 70 9.39 8.88 -15.19
N GLY A 71 8.71 9.19 -14.08
CA GLY A 71 7.60 10.16 -14.05
C GLY A 71 6.23 9.48 -14.11
N CYS A 72 5.18 10.30 -14.20
CA CYS A 72 3.79 9.83 -14.28
C CYS A 72 3.60 8.87 -15.48
N PRO A 73 3.00 7.68 -15.29
CA PRO A 73 2.71 6.74 -16.36
C PRO A 73 1.85 7.32 -17.50
N GLY A 74 0.96 8.27 -17.19
CA GLY A 74 0.12 8.93 -18.18
C GLY A 74 0.84 9.99 -19.02
N CYS A 75 1.52 10.96 -18.39
CA CYS A 75 2.09 12.13 -19.09
C CYS A 75 3.63 12.17 -19.16
N GLY A 76 4.33 11.23 -18.52
CA GLY A 76 5.80 11.13 -18.52
C GLY A 76 6.53 12.23 -17.75
N GLN A 77 5.80 13.13 -17.07
CA GLN A 77 6.39 14.21 -16.29
C GLN A 77 6.59 13.78 -14.82
N TYR A 78 7.65 14.26 -14.18
CA TYR A 78 7.85 14.05 -12.73
C TYR A 78 6.83 14.80 -11.88
N GLU A 79 6.46 16.02 -12.31
CA GLU A 79 5.27 16.71 -11.81
C GLU A 79 4.09 16.37 -12.73
N CYS A 80 3.20 15.50 -12.25
CA CYS A 80 2.05 15.05 -13.04
C CYS A 80 1.18 16.25 -13.49
N ARG A 81 0.76 16.22 -14.77
CA ARG A 81 -0.17 17.19 -15.38
C ARG A 81 -1.40 16.54 -16.00
N CYS A 82 -1.63 15.26 -15.71
CA CYS A 82 -2.87 14.58 -16.10
C CYS A 82 -4.07 15.26 -15.42
N ASP A 83 -5.27 15.04 -15.97
CA ASP A 83 -6.48 15.49 -15.29
C ASP A 83 -6.57 14.81 -13.91
N PRO A 84 -6.96 15.50 -12.83
CA PRO A 84 -7.10 14.88 -11.51
C PRO A 84 -8.10 13.71 -11.46
N THR A 85 -8.97 13.59 -12.47
CA THR A 85 -9.91 12.46 -12.61
C THR A 85 -9.30 11.26 -13.33
N ASP A 86 -8.14 11.43 -13.98
CA ASP A 86 -7.42 10.34 -14.63
C ASP A 86 -6.74 9.44 -13.59
N LYS A 87 -6.66 8.15 -13.91
CA LYS A 87 -5.84 7.22 -13.13
C LYS A 87 -4.36 7.52 -13.37
N PRO A 88 -3.50 7.47 -12.33
CA PRO A 88 -2.05 7.59 -12.47
C PRO A 88 -1.42 6.55 -13.40
#